data_AF-A0A6J7TRA6-F1
#
_entry.id   AF-A0A6J7TRA6-F1
#
_cell.length_a   1.000
_cell.length_b   1.000
_cell.length_c   1.000
_cell.angle_alpha   90.00
_cell.angle_beta   90.00
_cell.angle_gamma   90.00
#
_symmetry.space_group_name_H-M   'P 1'
#
loop_
_entity.id
_entity.type
_entity.pdbx_description
1 polymer ?
#
loop_
_entity_poly.entity_id
_entity_poly.type
_entity_poly.pdbx_seq_one_letter_code
_entity_poly.pdbx_strand_id
1 'polypeptide(L)'
;MRMLKKSSRQSVSPLAPELIAKTNALSKKRRFSSRLIKVVAVLTASLTLACGLPISAIAAPYTADIACTTGAYHIEAGEVTGNASCTGVLNIGSGITKILANAFLNNLAITDVIIASNDLESIGDAAFKGNTNLQNLQLANGISWIGSFAFQNDINLSTIDLGTHLGQINRSAFQGCTGITSLTLPNSLTSIGVSAFSGATHLTSIVIPNSVTSVGTSAFSGASSLSSVTLGNGLTTLSAATFLNNTHLTSVTFGTAITSIGANAFLGNTLLASITIPSRVTSIGSLAFDSTSALTSYTYCGSADLTDTGLIGKTNLCVTVPDAPTIGTATSTGTTTATVAFTAPVSDGGSTILSYTATSSPGSISVTLTQAGSGTISFTGLSATTSYTFTIIAHNAVGNSLASSASNSITTGTPVLSAPLTVTVTGLNAAQIQVAFTAPASNGGSVVTSYTITSVPAKVTATLYQAGAGSVIFSGLEGGTNYTFSVIAHTALADSPETISSSGVIMPAYIPIPQMLPTAAPSLSSNGESLVCSIGGYSQSPSASIFSLFVGGKYISTNFSAGGVFLPDWIIDWATAGTISRTATLTSASWLMQPSWAGKKVNCLTVAYANNAIGITSSNVLAV
;
A
#
# COMPACT_ATOMS: atom_id res chain seq x y z
N MET A 1 45.17 27.37 0.25
CA MET A 1 46.53 27.92 0.53
C MET A 1 47.38 26.74 0.97
N ARG A 2 48.17 26.10 0.10
CA ARG A 2 49.48 26.49 -0.45
C ARG A 2 50.48 26.90 0.64
N MET A 3 51.66 26.26 0.56
CA MET A 3 52.97 26.61 1.14
C MET A 3 53.42 25.74 2.32
N LEU A 4 54.37 24.80 2.09
CA LEU A 4 55.86 24.96 2.12
C LEU A 4 56.36 24.95 3.58
N LYS A 5 57.49 24.40 4.00
CA LYS A 5 58.70 23.83 3.38
C LYS A 5 59.54 23.24 4.52
N LYS A 6 60.40 22.26 4.19
CA LYS A 6 61.79 22.07 4.66
C LYS A 6 62.08 22.07 6.18
N SER A 7 62.51 20.94 6.73
CA SER A 7 63.91 20.43 6.75
C SER A 7 64.81 21.13 7.75
N SER A 8 65.22 20.39 8.79
CA SER A 8 66.61 20.44 9.29
C SER A 8 66.97 19.12 10.00
N ARG A 9 68.23 18.73 9.79
CA ARG A 9 68.90 17.54 10.32
C ARG A 9 69.50 17.81 11.70
N GLN A 10 69.79 16.70 12.39
CA GLN A 10 70.92 16.43 13.27
C GLN A 10 70.81 16.68 14.79
N SER A 11 70.66 15.53 15.47
CA SER A 11 71.59 14.95 16.47
C SER A 11 71.51 15.33 17.95
N VAL A 12 71.76 14.28 18.73
CA VAL A 12 72.24 14.19 20.13
C VAL A 12 71.15 13.94 21.20
N SER A 13 71.22 12.75 21.82
CA SER A 13 70.48 12.33 23.03
C SER A 13 70.96 13.09 24.28
N PRO A 14 70.17 13.19 25.37
CA PRO A 14 70.27 12.17 26.44
C PRO A 14 69.01 11.93 27.34
N LEU A 15 68.99 10.75 27.99
CA LEU A 15 68.44 10.38 29.33
C LEU A 15 66.95 10.62 29.73
N ALA A 16 66.17 9.51 29.77
CA ALA A 16 65.12 8.94 30.68
C ALA A 16 64.23 9.82 31.63
N PRO A 17 63.05 9.36 32.17
CA PRO A 17 62.30 8.08 32.07
C PRO A 17 60.74 8.18 31.89
N GLU A 18 60.07 7.01 31.90
CA GLU A 18 58.66 6.71 32.29
C GLU A 18 57.48 6.52 31.27
N LEU A 19 56.92 5.31 31.36
CA LEU A 19 55.50 4.88 31.38
C LEU A 19 54.52 5.11 30.19
N ILE A 20 54.02 3.95 29.70
CA ILE A 20 52.60 3.57 29.60
C ILE A 20 51.64 4.63 29.04
N ALA A 21 51.23 4.46 27.77
CA ALA A 21 49.82 4.56 27.36
C ALA A 21 49.62 4.16 25.89
N LYS A 22 48.50 3.46 25.65
CA LYS A 22 47.83 3.19 24.37
C LYS A 22 48.37 2.06 23.50
N THR A 23 47.91 0.86 23.84
CA THR A 23 47.40 -0.07 22.82
C THR A 23 46.22 -0.83 23.38
N ASN A 24 45.05 -0.18 23.38
CA ASN A 24 43.76 -0.81 23.58
C ASN A 24 42.78 -0.21 22.56
N ALA A 25 42.47 -0.98 21.52
CA ALA A 25 41.24 -0.90 20.71
C ALA A 25 41.11 -2.17 19.84
N LEU A 26 40.71 -3.26 20.50
CA LEU A 26 39.76 -4.30 20.07
C LEU A 26 39.30 -4.27 18.59
N SER A 27 39.62 -5.28 17.79
CA SER A 27 38.76 -6.47 17.49
C SER A 27 38.40 -6.43 15.98
N LYS A 28 38.20 -7.49 15.20
CA LYS A 28 37.46 -8.75 15.39
C LYS A 28 37.55 -9.48 14.02
N LYS A 29 38.04 -10.72 13.95
CA LYS A 29 37.64 -11.79 13.00
C LYS A 29 38.60 -12.98 13.14
N ARG A 30 38.23 -13.94 13.98
CA ARG A 30 38.83 -15.28 14.05
C ARG A 30 38.15 -16.18 13.01
N ARG A 31 38.94 -16.80 12.13
CA ARG A 31 38.63 -18.08 11.45
C ARG A 31 39.95 -18.79 11.09
N PHE A 32 39.88 -20.12 11.16
CA PHE A 32 40.87 -21.15 10.76
C PHE A 32 42.13 -21.28 11.62
N SER A 33 42.78 -22.43 11.77
CA SER A 33 42.44 -23.87 11.86
C SER A 33 43.81 -24.56 11.94
N SER A 34 43.92 -25.64 12.70
CA SER A 34 44.83 -26.79 12.54
C SER A 34 46.24 -26.60 11.96
N ARG A 35 47.21 -27.18 12.69
CA ARG A 35 48.54 -27.69 12.30
C ARG A 35 49.71 -26.91 12.89
N LEU A 36 50.28 -27.46 13.96
CA LEU A 36 51.74 -27.62 14.06
C LEU A 36 52.08 -28.73 15.08
N ILE A 37 51.88 -29.99 14.68
CA ILE A 37 52.65 -31.11 15.22
C ILE A 37 53.65 -31.48 14.12
N LYS A 38 54.91 -31.11 14.38
CA LYS A 38 56.19 -31.64 13.84
C LYS A 38 57.18 -30.49 13.84
N VAL A 39 58.16 -30.57 14.75
CA VAL A 39 59.61 -30.55 14.49
C VAL A 39 60.28 -30.69 15.86
N VAL A 40 60.69 -31.92 16.15
CA VAL A 40 61.73 -32.24 17.12
C VAL A 40 63.04 -32.13 16.34
N ALA A 41 63.91 -31.18 16.69
CA ALA A 41 65.37 -31.30 16.63
C ALA A 41 66.05 -30.00 17.07
N VAL A 42 67.16 -30.17 17.78
CA VAL A 42 68.23 -29.19 18.06
C VAL A 42 67.97 -28.21 19.21
N LEU A 43 68.45 -28.57 20.42
CA LEU A 43 69.29 -27.70 21.27
C LEU A 43 69.70 -28.44 22.55
N THR A 44 70.79 -29.21 22.50
CA THR A 44 71.60 -29.48 23.70
C THR A 44 73.09 -29.48 23.34
N ALA A 45 73.72 -28.33 23.58
CA ALA A 45 75.13 -28.15 23.92
C ALA A 45 75.14 -26.82 24.68
N SER A 46 75.65 -26.67 25.91
CA SER A 46 76.96 -27.08 26.41
C SER A 46 76.98 -26.91 27.93
N LEU A 47 77.60 -27.83 28.68
CA LEU A 47 78.68 -27.52 29.64
C LEU A 47 79.22 -28.83 30.25
N THR A 48 80.46 -29.16 29.94
CA THR A 48 81.25 -30.24 30.53
C THR A 48 81.96 -29.74 31.78
N LEU A 49 82.00 -30.54 32.85
CA LEU A 49 83.20 -30.66 33.69
C LEU A 49 83.29 -32.03 34.38
N ALA A 50 84.53 -32.47 34.52
CA ALA A 50 85.00 -33.82 34.79
C ALA A 50 84.82 -34.33 36.22
N CYS A 51 84.60 -35.64 36.38
CA CYS A 51 85.45 -36.54 37.16
C CYS A 51 84.99 -38.00 36.95
N GLY A 52 85.92 -38.95 36.81
CA GLY A 52 85.62 -40.37 36.67
C GLY A 52 85.76 -41.13 37.99
N LEU A 53 84.82 -42.05 38.25
CA LEU A 53 84.96 -43.43 38.78
C LEU A 53 83.60 -43.94 39.32
N PRO A 54 83.32 -45.27 39.31
CA PRO A 54 82.00 -45.81 39.56
C PRO A 54 81.75 -46.02 41.05
N ILE A 55 80.56 -45.66 41.53
CA ILE A 55 80.09 -46.08 42.86
C ILE A 55 78.70 -46.66 42.72
N SER A 56 78.62 -47.95 43.00
CA SER A 56 77.41 -48.70 43.27
C SER A 56 76.72 -48.18 44.53
N ALA A 57 75.40 -48.09 44.45
CA ALA A 57 74.41 -48.18 45.54
C ALA A 57 74.41 -47.12 46.66
N ILE A 58 73.43 -46.20 46.59
CA ILE A 58 72.58 -45.85 47.74
C ILE A 58 71.12 -45.84 47.24
N ALA A 59 70.30 -46.63 47.91
CA ALA A 59 68.88 -46.80 47.62
C ALA A 59 68.08 -45.52 47.88
N ALA A 60 67.25 -45.16 46.89
CA ALA A 60 65.96 -44.49 47.10
C ALA A 60 64.97 -45.17 46.15
N PRO A 61 63.76 -45.57 46.59
CA PRO A 61 62.76 -46.09 45.68
C PRO A 61 62.20 -44.88 44.92
N TYR A 62 62.85 -44.48 43.84
CA TYR A 62 62.18 -43.70 42.81
C TYR A 62 61.28 -44.68 42.07
N THR A 63 60.04 -44.85 42.56
CA THR A 63 58.96 -45.39 41.73
C THR A 63 58.79 -44.40 40.60
N ALA A 64 59.33 -44.74 39.42
CA ALA A 64 59.06 -44.01 38.20
C ALA A 64 57.53 -43.92 38.03
N ASP A 65 57.00 -42.72 37.87
CA ASP A 65 55.61 -42.49 37.47
C ASP A 65 55.32 -43.32 36.22
N ILE A 66 54.53 -44.39 36.37
CA ILE A 66 54.09 -45.21 35.23
C ILE A 66 52.99 -44.43 34.52
N ALA A 67 53.38 -43.62 33.54
CA ALA A 67 52.44 -43.10 32.55
C ALA A 67 51.68 -44.27 31.90
N CYS A 68 50.37 -44.13 31.72
CA CYS A 68 49.54 -45.13 31.02
C CYS A 68 49.89 -45.21 29.52
N THR A 69 51.05 -45.76 29.20
CA THR A 69 51.38 -46.24 27.86
C THR A 69 50.74 -47.61 27.65
N THR A 70 50.54 -48.00 26.39
CA THR A 70 49.93 -49.28 26.00
C THR A 70 50.55 -50.45 26.79
N GLY A 71 49.74 -51.09 27.65
CA GLY A 71 50.17 -52.16 28.57
C GLY A 71 49.96 -51.88 30.06
N ALA A 72 49.56 -50.65 30.45
CA ALA A 72 49.40 -50.23 31.86
C ALA A 72 47.99 -50.47 32.46
N TYR A 73 47.05 -51.07 31.72
CA TYR A 73 45.69 -51.36 32.21
C TYR A 73 45.22 -52.73 31.73
N HIS A 74 44.37 -53.39 32.51
CA HIS A 74 43.88 -54.73 32.19
C HIS A 74 42.92 -54.68 31.00
N ILE A 75 43.23 -55.46 29.97
CA ILE A 75 42.42 -55.64 28.77
C ILE A 75 42.00 -57.11 28.71
N GLU A 76 40.70 -57.36 28.67
CA GLU A 76 40.13 -58.70 28.49
C GLU A 76 39.18 -58.66 27.30
N ALA A 77 39.45 -59.46 26.26
CA ALA A 77 38.66 -59.52 25.02
C ALA A 77 38.41 -58.15 24.33
N GLY A 78 39.35 -57.21 24.42
CA GLY A 78 39.21 -55.86 23.85
C GLY A 78 38.47 -54.87 24.77
N GLU A 79 38.18 -55.25 26.02
CA GLU A 79 37.50 -54.42 27.01
C GLU A 79 38.47 -54.02 28.14
N VAL A 80 38.44 -52.75 28.54
CA VAL A 80 39.26 -52.24 29.65
C VAL A 80 38.53 -52.50 30.98
N THR A 81 39.04 -53.41 31.79
CA THR A 81 38.48 -53.77 33.12
C THR A 81 39.02 -52.89 34.25
N GLY A 82 40.15 -52.22 34.03
CA GLY A 82 40.67 -51.16 34.91
C GLY A 82 42.11 -51.32 35.38
N ASN A 83 42.67 -50.25 35.94
CA ASN A 83 43.88 -50.28 36.78
C ASN A 83 43.95 -49.03 37.68
N ALA A 84 44.00 -49.22 39.00
CA ALA A 84 44.15 -48.14 39.99
C ALA A 84 45.54 -47.48 39.98
N SER A 85 46.54 -48.09 39.33
CA SER A 85 47.93 -47.59 39.27
C SER A 85 48.22 -46.71 38.05
N CYS A 86 47.22 -46.47 37.21
CA CYS A 86 47.38 -45.65 36.01
C CYS A 86 47.57 -44.17 36.40
N THR A 87 48.69 -43.53 36.00
CA THR A 87 48.98 -42.12 36.32
C THR A 87 49.16 -41.26 35.06
N GLY A 88 48.89 -39.96 35.18
CA GLY A 88 49.03 -38.98 34.11
C GLY A 88 48.04 -39.16 32.96
N VAL A 89 48.55 -39.28 31.74
CA VAL A 89 47.74 -39.35 30.50
C VAL A 89 47.35 -40.79 30.20
N LEU A 90 46.05 -41.10 30.25
CA LEU A 90 45.47 -42.35 29.77
C LEU A 90 45.23 -42.28 28.26
N ASN A 91 46.02 -43.03 27.49
CA ASN A 91 45.83 -43.19 26.05
C ASN A 91 45.17 -44.55 25.73
N ILE A 92 43.97 -44.51 25.12
CA ILE A 92 43.27 -45.68 24.62
C ILE A 92 43.44 -45.75 23.10
N GLY A 93 44.17 -46.78 22.65
CA GLY A 93 44.50 -47.05 21.24
C GLY A 93 43.52 -48.00 20.53
N SER A 94 43.84 -48.36 19.29
CA SER A 94 43.04 -49.26 18.44
C SER A 94 42.85 -50.65 19.06
N GLY A 95 41.73 -51.31 18.74
CA GLY A 95 41.39 -52.66 19.22
C GLY A 95 40.71 -52.72 20.59
N ILE A 96 40.47 -51.56 21.24
CA ILE A 96 39.64 -51.46 22.44
C ILE A 96 38.22 -51.06 22.03
N THR A 97 37.25 -51.90 22.37
CA THR A 97 35.83 -51.71 22.02
C THR A 97 35.01 -51.16 23.17
N LYS A 98 35.38 -51.41 24.43
CA LYS A 98 34.67 -50.86 25.60
C LYS A 98 35.60 -50.52 26.75
N ILE A 99 35.22 -49.50 27.52
CA ILE A 99 35.73 -49.27 28.88
C ILE A 99 34.64 -49.74 29.82
N LEU A 100 34.92 -50.72 30.69
CA LEU A 100 33.91 -51.30 31.55
C LEU A 100 33.58 -50.42 32.75
N ALA A 101 32.51 -50.79 33.44
CA ALA A 101 32.08 -50.09 34.64
C ALA A 101 33.18 -50.08 35.71
N ASN A 102 33.35 -48.95 36.38
CA ASN A 102 34.34 -48.72 37.44
C ASN A 102 35.83 -48.88 37.07
N ALA A 103 36.18 -48.99 35.78
CA ALA A 103 37.56 -49.29 35.34
C ALA A 103 38.64 -48.37 35.94
N PHE A 104 38.33 -47.10 36.13
CA PHE A 104 39.22 -46.09 36.71
C PHE A 104 38.52 -45.28 37.81
N LEU A 105 37.64 -45.92 38.59
CA LEU A 105 36.94 -45.31 39.71
C LEU A 105 37.91 -44.76 40.77
N ASN A 106 37.75 -43.50 41.16
CA ASN A 106 38.57 -42.77 42.15
C ASN A 106 40.07 -42.82 41.84
N ASN A 107 40.45 -42.89 40.57
CA ASN A 107 41.84 -42.77 40.16
C ASN A 107 42.24 -41.28 40.17
N LEU A 108 42.83 -40.86 41.29
CA LEU A 108 43.30 -39.49 41.51
C LEU A 108 44.60 -39.16 40.75
N ALA A 109 45.20 -40.12 40.05
CA ALA A 109 46.46 -39.91 39.35
C ALA A 109 46.28 -39.61 37.86
N ILE A 110 45.11 -39.93 37.28
CA ILE A 110 44.81 -39.60 35.88
C ILE A 110 44.54 -38.11 35.75
N THR A 111 45.24 -37.47 34.81
CA THR A 111 45.08 -36.04 34.47
C THR A 111 44.41 -35.85 33.12
N ASP A 112 44.53 -36.81 32.20
CA ASP A 112 44.04 -36.70 30.83
C ASP A 112 43.54 -38.05 30.33
N VAL A 113 42.42 -38.06 29.60
CA VAL A 113 41.90 -39.25 28.91
C VAL A 113 41.83 -38.93 27.42
N ILE A 114 42.62 -39.64 26.62
CA ILE A 114 42.68 -39.50 25.17
C ILE A 114 42.31 -40.84 24.55
N ILE A 115 41.15 -40.87 23.90
CA ILE A 115 40.65 -42.02 23.17
C ILE A 115 40.83 -41.72 21.69
N ALA A 116 41.88 -42.28 21.10
CA ALA A 116 42.21 -42.05 19.67
C ALA A 116 41.55 -43.08 18.74
N SER A 117 40.99 -44.17 19.31
CA SER A 117 40.38 -45.26 18.56
C SER A 117 38.93 -44.97 18.19
N ASN A 118 38.58 -45.19 16.91
CA ASN A 118 37.18 -45.23 16.47
C ASN A 118 36.51 -46.59 16.77
N ASP A 119 37.26 -47.56 17.30
CA ASP A 119 36.71 -48.89 17.65
C ASP A 119 35.97 -48.86 19.00
N LEU A 120 36.20 -47.83 19.83
CA LEU A 120 35.57 -47.74 21.15
C LEU A 120 34.09 -47.39 21.00
N GLU A 121 33.22 -48.34 21.32
CA GLU A 121 31.77 -48.23 21.23
C GLU A 121 31.17 -47.51 22.44
N SER A 122 31.76 -47.67 23.64
CA SER A 122 31.15 -47.15 24.87
C SER A 122 32.09 -46.95 26.05
N ILE A 123 31.69 -46.04 26.93
CA ILE A 123 32.25 -45.85 28.27
C ILE A 123 31.23 -46.36 29.27
N GLY A 124 31.64 -47.30 30.13
CA GLY A 124 30.79 -47.95 31.12
C GLY A 124 30.43 -47.06 32.32
N ASP A 125 29.52 -47.57 33.13
CA ASP A 125 29.01 -46.85 34.30
C ASP A 125 30.11 -46.60 35.34
N ALA A 126 30.17 -45.38 35.87
CA ALA A 126 31.17 -44.95 36.85
C ALA A 126 32.64 -45.20 36.44
N ALA A 127 32.93 -45.35 35.14
CA ALA A 127 34.26 -45.73 34.65
C ALA A 127 35.39 -44.79 35.11
N PHE A 128 35.13 -43.50 35.25
CA PHE A 128 36.09 -42.47 35.67
C PHE A 128 35.60 -41.66 36.88
N LYS A 129 34.56 -42.13 37.59
CA LYS A 129 33.95 -41.39 38.67
C LYS A 129 34.96 -41.03 39.77
N GLY A 130 34.96 -39.78 40.20
CA GLY A 130 35.76 -39.31 41.33
C GLY A 130 37.23 -39.09 40.99
N ASN A 131 37.56 -38.95 39.70
CA ASN A 131 38.91 -38.69 39.24
C ASN A 131 39.17 -37.19 39.33
N THR A 132 39.35 -36.71 40.56
CA THR A 132 39.36 -35.26 40.84
C THR A 132 40.51 -34.50 40.18
N ASN A 133 41.55 -35.17 39.69
CA ASN A 133 42.68 -34.54 38.97
C ASN A 133 42.55 -34.60 37.45
N LEU A 134 41.52 -35.27 36.91
CA LEU A 134 41.24 -35.31 35.48
C LEU A 134 40.88 -33.91 35.00
N GLN A 135 41.58 -33.41 33.98
CA GLN A 135 41.43 -32.08 33.41
C GLN A 135 40.89 -32.11 31.98
N ASN A 136 41.32 -33.10 31.19
CA ASN A 136 41.05 -33.14 29.76
C ASN A 136 40.47 -34.50 29.34
N LEU A 137 39.36 -34.46 28.60
CA LEU A 137 38.73 -35.61 27.96
C LEU A 137 38.67 -35.38 26.46
N GLN A 138 39.27 -36.29 25.68
CA GLN A 138 39.22 -36.29 24.23
C GLN A 138 38.70 -37.62 23.71
N LEU A 139 37.54 -37.59 23.08
CA LEU A 139 36.87 -38.75 22.50
C LEU A 139 37.02 -38.79 20.98
N ALA A 140 37.29 -39.98 20.43
CA ALA A 140 37.22 -40.25 19.00
C ALA A 140 35.77 -40.46 18.52
N ASN A 141 35.60 -40.73 17.22
CA ASN A 141 34.30 -40.76 16.55
C ASN A 141 33.59 -42.13 16.60
N GLY A 142 34.00 -43.04 17.50
CA GLY A 142 33.39 -44.38 17.63
C GLY A 142 32.33 -44.52 18.73
N ILE A 143 32.32 -43.60 19.69
CA ILE A 143 31.59 -43.79 20.95
C ILE A 143 30.10 -43.51 20.74
N SER A 144 29.27 -44.49 21.06
CA SER A 144 27.82 -44.42 20.96
C SER A 144 27.18 -43.84 22.23
N TRP A 145 27.72 -44.14 23.42
CA TRP A 145 27.23 -43.60 24.69
C TRP A 145 28.29 -43.45 25.79
N ILE A 146 28.02 -42.51 26.70
CA ILE A 146 28.71 -42.37 27.98
C ILE A 146 27.79 -42.92 29.09
N GLY A 147 28.31 -43.88 29.86
CA GLY A 147 27.60 -44.59 30.93
C GLY A 147 27.13 -43.72 32.08
N SER A 148 26.24 -44.28 32.89
CA SER A 148 25.71 -43.60 34.08
C SER A 148 26.84 -43.32 35.06
N PHE A 149 26.87 -42.12 35.63
CA PHE A 149 27.90 -41.69 36.58
C PHE A 149 29.33 -41.71 36.06
N ALA A 150 29.57 -41.90 34.75
CA ALA A 150 30.89 -42.20 34.18
C ALA A 150 32.00 -41.24 34.63
N PHE A 151 31.73 -39.94 34.71
CA PHE A 151 32.65 -38.88 35.13
C PHE A 151 32.09 -38.10 36.34
N GLN A 152 31.27 -38.74 37.19
CA GLN A 152 30.68 -38.06 38.34
C GLN A 152 31.78 -37.56 39.31
N ASN A 153 31.69 -36.32 39.75
CA ASN A 153 32.64 -35.65 40.67
C ASN A 153 34.08 -35.52 40.14
N ASP A 154 34.26 -35.47 38.82
CA ASP A 154 35.54 -35.13 38.20
C ASP A 154 35.70 -33.60 38.19
N ILE A 155 35.92 -33.05 39.39
CA ILE A 155 35.76 -31.62 39.67
C ILE A 155 36.66 -30.69 38.87
N ASN A 156 37.81 -31.17 38.36
CA ASN A 156 38.76 -30.39 37.57
C ASN A 156 38.62 -30.60 36.05
N LEU A 157 37.68 -31.44 35.60
CA LEU A 157 37.46 -31.71 34.18
C LEU A 157 36.93 -30.44 33.52
N SER A 158 37.72 -29.86 32.62
CA SER A 158 37.45 -28.53 32.05
C SER A 158 37.47 -28.52 30.52
N THR A 159 38.37 -29.29 29.90
CA THR A 159 38.42 -29.46 28.44
C THR A 159 37.73 -30.75 28.07
N ILE A 160 36.63 -30.66 27.31
CA ILE A 160 35.88 -31.83 26.85
C ILE A 160 35.69 -31.75 25.34
N ASP A 161 36.24 -32.73 24.63
CA ASP A 161 35.89 -33.04 23.24
C ASP A 161 35.13 -34.37 23.22
N LEU A 162 33.82 -34.30 22.93
CA LEU A 162 32.93 -35.45 22.88
C LEU A 162 32.96 -36.19 21.54
N GLY A 163 33.79 -35.75 20.59
CA GLY A 163 33.77 -36.26 19.22
C GLY A 163 32.47 -35.92 18.49
N THR A 164 32.22 -36.57 17.35
CA THR A 164 31.09 -36.22 16.47
C THR A 164 29.97 -37.26 16.40
N HIS A 165 30.14 -38.45 16.98
CA HIS A 165 29.21 -39.59 16.83
C HIS A 165 28.49 -39.98 18.13
N LEU A 166 28.75 -39.30 19.24
CA LEU A 166 28.13 -39.59 20.53
C LEU A 166 26.60 -39.48 20.45
N GLY A 167 25.91 -40.60 20.60
CA GLY A 167 24.46 -40.69 20.58
C GLY A 167 23.79 -40.40 21.92
N GLN A 168 24.40 -40.80 23.04
CA GLN A 168 23.76 -40.69 24.36
C GLN A 168 24.72 -40.30 25.49
N ILE A 169 24.23 -39.46 26.41
CA ILE A 169 24.87 -39.19 27.70
C ILE A 169 23.91 -39.66 28.78
N ASN A 170 24.31 -40.66 29.57
CA ASN A 170 23.41 -41.31 30.53
C ASN A 170 23.30 -40.56 31.87
N ARG A 171 22.54 -41.14 32.79
CA ARG A 171 22.19 -40.56 34.10
C ARG A 171 23.44 -40.12 34.85
N SER A 172 23.46 -38.89 35.34
CA SER A 172 24.51 -38.33 36.18
C SER A 172 25.93 -38.45 35.60
N ALA A 173 26.09 -38.64 34.29
CA ALA A 173 27.38 -38.91 33.66
C ALA A 173 28.47 -37.88 34.02
N PHE A 174 28.12 -36.60 34.09
CA PHE A 174 29.00 -35.48 34.47
C PHE A 174 28.47 -34.73 35.70
N GLN A 175 27.72 -35.41 36.58
CA GLN A 175 27.21 -34.77 37.79
C GLN A 175 28.37 -34.32 38.69
N GLY A 176 28.33 -33.09 39.19
CA GLY A 176 29.36 -32.54 40.06
C GLY A 176 30.68 -32.21 39.34
N CYS A 177 30.73 -32.28 38.01
CA CYS A 177 31.87 -31.79 37.22
C CYS A 177 31.92 -30.26 37.24
N THR A 178 32.41 -29.68 38.33
CA THR A 178 32.42 -28.23 38.52
C THR A 178 33.35 -27.51 37.56
N GLY A 179 34.40 -28.17 37.05
CA GLY A 179 35.42 -27.56 36.18
C GLY A 179 34.97 -27.26 34.74
N ILE A 180 33.81 -27.78 34.31
CA ILE A 180 33.34 -27.62 32.93
C ILE A 180 32.93 -26.16 32.73
N THR A 181 33.73 -25.41 31.95
CA THR A 181 33.47 -24.00 31.64
C THR A 181 32.71 -23.80 30.33
N SER A 182 32.96 -24.68 29.37
CA SER A 182 32.32 -24.71 28.06
C SER A 182 32.17 -26.16 27.58
N LEU A 183 31.08 -26.44 26.87
CA LEU A 183 30.79 -27.77 26.36
C LEU A 183 30.11 -27.65 25.00
N THR A 184 30.64 -28.36 24.00
CA THR A 184 29.98 -28.49 22.69
C THR A 184 29.37 -29.88 22.60
N LEU A 185 28.04 -29.95 22.50
CA LEU A 185 27.32 -31.19 22.29
C LEU A 185 27.29 -31.54 20.80
N PRO A 186 27.56 -32.80 20.40
CA PRO A 186 27.56 -33.18 18.99
C PRO A 186 26.15 -33.29 18.42
N ASN A 187 26.01 -33.05 17.11
CA ASN A 187 24.73 -33.12 16.39
C ASN A 187 24.20 -34.56 16.20
N SER A 188 24.96 -35.58 16.60
CA SER A 188 24.52 -36.97 16.66
C SER A 188 23.80 -37.31 17.97
N LEU A 189 23.90 -36.44 18.99
CA LEU A 189 23.36 -36.70 20.32
C LEU A 189 21.83 -36.72 20.26
N THR A 190 21.22 -37.81 20.70
CA THR A 190 19.76 -38.00 20.73
C THR A 190 19.16 -37.80 22.12
N SER A 191 19.93 -38.04 23.19
CA SER A 191 19.40 -38.00 24.57
C SER A 191 20.43 -37.58 25.61
N ILE A 192 19.98 -36.77 26.57
CA ILE A 192 20.72 -36.36 27.76
C ILE A 192 19.99 -36.90 28.99
N GLY A 193 20.69 -37.67 29.82
CA GLY A 193 20.11 -38.37 30.97
C GLY A 193 19.74 -37.47 32.15
N VAL A 194 19.04 -38.07 33.11
CA VAL A 194 18.68 -37.44 34.39
C VAL A 194 19.93 -36.97 35.11
N SER A 195 19.94 -35.72 35.57
CA SER A 195 21.06 -35.10 36.30
C SER A 195 22.43 -35.14 35.59
N ALA A 196 22.47 -35.36 34.27
CA ALA A 196 23.70 -35.60 33.52
C ALA A 196 24.79 -34.53 33.74
N PHE A 197 24.42 -33.25 33.84
CA PHE A 197 25.31 -32.11 34.11
C PHE A 197 24.90 -31.34 35.37
N SER A 198 24.23 -32.00 36.31
CA SER A 198 23.81 -31.35 37.54
C SER A 198 25.02 -30.94 38.37
N GLY A 199 25.07 -29.70 38.85
CA GLY A 199 26.20 -29.17 39.61
C GLY A 199 27.42 -28.80 38.77
N ALA A 200 27.30 -28.68 37.45
CA ALA A 200 28.34 -28.10 36.59
C ALA A 200 28.42 -26.57 36.80
N THR A 201 28.93 -26.16 37.96
CA THR A 201 28.77 -24.80 38.49
C THR A 201 29.44 -23.71 37.65
N HIS A 202 30.51 -24.02 36.89
CA HIS A 202 31.20 -23.07 36.02
C HIS A 202 30.71 -23.07 34.56
N LEU A 203 29.75 -23.93 34.19
CA LEU A 203 29.24 -23.98 32.82
C LEU A 203 28.49 -22.69 32.51
N THR A 204 28.97 -21.93 31.52
CA THR A 204 28.47 -20.57 31.25
C THR A 204 27.33 -20.50 30.23
N SER A 205 27.32 -21.42 29.27
CA SER A 205 26.28 -21.53 28.24
C SER A 205 26.17 -22.96 27.74
N ILE A 206 24.98 -23.33 27.23
CA ILE A 206 24.78 -24.62 26.58
C ILE A 206 23.83 -24.49 25.39
N VAL A 207 24.19 -25.16 24.29
CA VAL A 207 23.35 -25.32 23.11
C VAL A 207 22.98 -26.80 23.00
N ILE A 208 21.70 -27.11 23.18
CA ILE A 208 21.14 -28.44 22.98
C ILE A 208 20.84 -28.62 21.48
N PRO A 209 21.49 -29.55 20.76
CA PRO A 209 21.30 -29.72 19.32
C PRO A 209 19.87 -30.11 18.92
N ASN A 210 19.51 -29.86 17.65
CA ASN A 210 18.21 -30.25 17.09
C ASN A 210 17.97 -31.76 17.06
N SER A 211 19.03 -32.56 17.11
CA SER A 211 18.98 -34.03 17.16
C SER A 211 18.49 -34.57 18.50
N VAL A 212 18.59 -33.78 19.57
CA VAL A 212 18.21 -34.21 20.91
C VAL A 212 16.69 -34.21 21.04
N THR A 213 16.15 -35.39 21.32
CA THR A 213 14.70 -35.61 21.49
C THR A 213 14.30 -35.72 22.96
N SER A 214 15.26 -35.91 23.86
CA SER A 214 14.99 -35.99 25.30
C SER A 214 16.13 -35.39 26.15
N VAL A 215 15.74 -34.59 27.15
CA VAL A 215 16.60 -34.10 28.22
C VAL A 215 15.98 -34.49 29.55
N GLY A 216 16.71 -35.22 30.37
CA GLY A 216 16.22 -35.79 31.62
C GLY A 216 15.94 -34.74 32.71
N THR A 217 15.21 -35.18 33.73
CA THR A 217 14.95 -34.42 34.96
C THR A 217 16.26 -33.94 35.57
N SER A 218 16.30 -32.67 36.00
CA SER A 218 17.47 -32.05 36.64
C SER A 218 18.78 -32.08 35.84
N ALA A 219 18.73 -32.32 34.52
CA ALA A 219 19.93 -32.51 33.70
C ALA A 219 20.97 -31.37 33.84
N PHE A 220 20.53 -30.12 34.00
CA PHE A 220 21.39 -28.96 34.19
C PHE A 220 21.07 -28.21 35.48
N SER A 221 20.57 -28.91 36.51
CA SER A 221 20.24 -28.29 37.79
C SER A 221 21.49 -27.89 38.57
N GLY A 222 21.50 -26.68 39.13
CA GLY A 222 22.60 -26.15 39.93
C GLY A 222 23.83 -25.76 39.10
N ALA A 223 23.69 -25.60 37.79
CA ALA A 223 24.71 -24.98 36.94
C ALA A 223 24.71 -23.47 37.21
N SER A 224 25.24 -23.08 38.36
CA SER A 224 25.06 -21.74 38.94
C SER A 224 25.57 -20.60 38.06
N SER A 225 26.60 -20.80 37.23
CA SER A 225 27.11 -19.80 36.28
C SER A 225 26.44 -19.84 34.91
N LEU A 226 25.46 -20.73 34.68
CA LEU A 226 24.80 -20.88 33.38
C LEU A 226 23.97 -19.64 33.08
N SER A 227 24.47 -18.84 32.15
CA SER A 227 23.89 -17.54 31.79
C SER A 227 22.92 -17.59 30.63
N SER A 228 23.11 -18.55 29.72
CA SER A 228 22.31 -18.70 28.50
C SER A 228 22.12 -20.16 28.11
N VAL A 229 20.90 -20.46 27.65
CA VAL A 229 20.51 -21.79 27.17
C VAL A 229 19.85 -21.65 25.81
N THR A 230 20.24 -22.50 24.87
CA THR A 230 19.51 -22.70 23.61
C THR A 230 19.02 -24.14 23.51
N LEU A 231 17.71 -24.32 23.34
CA LEU A 231 17.07 -25.62 23.19
C LEU A 231 16.79 -25.88 21.70
N GLY A 232 17.21 -27.04 21.21
CA GLY A 232 16.98 -27.46 19.83
C GLY A 232 15.51 -27.79 19.54
N ASN A 233 15.18 -27.87 18.25
CA ASN A 233 13.82 -28.14 17.75
C ASN A 233 13.36 -29.60 17.91
N GLY A 234 14.25 -30.52 18.33
CA GLY A 234 13.91 -31.93 18.55
C GLY A 234 13.11 -32.18 19.83
N LEU A 235 13.12 -31.23 20.78
CA LEU A 235 12.45 -31.36 22.07
C LEU A 235 10.98 -30.98 21.99
N THR A 236 10.11 -31.91 22.38
CA THR A 236 8.66 -31.67 22.56
C THR A 236 8.32 -31.27 23.99
N THR A 237 9.13 -31.70 24.97
CA THR A 237 8.90 -31.45 26.39
C THR A 237 10.19 -31.00 27.08
N LEU A 238 10.10 -30.00 27.94
CA LEU A 238 11.17 -29.70 28.90
C LEU A 238 10.87 -30.43 30.21
N SER A 239 11.76 -31.30 30.66
CA SER A 239 11.56 -32.12 31.87
C SER A 239 11.54 -31.30 33.16
N ALA A 240 11.08 -31.94 34.24
CA ALA A 240 11.05 -31.30 35.56
C ALA A 240 12.47 -30.92 36.03
N ALA A 241 12.57 -29.78 36.72
CA ALA A 241 13.81 -29.27 37.31
C ALA A 241 15.03 -29.14 36.36
N THR A 242 14.85 -29.19 35.03
CA THR A 242 15.97 -29.23 34.08
C THR A 242 16.97 -28.09 34.28
N PHE A 243 16.50 -26.87 34.59
CA PHE A 243 17.31 -25.68 34.89
C PHE A 243 17.02 -25.13 36.29
N LEU A 244 16.76 -26.01 37.26
CA LEU A 244 16.55 -25.67 38.66
C LEU A 244 17.81 -25.04 39.27
N ASN A 245 17.67 -23.89 39.95
CA ASN A 245 18.71 -23.16 40.67
C ASN A 245 19.91 -22.73 39.79
N ASN A 246 19.65 -22.36 38.54
CA ASN A 246 20.65 -21.73 37.66
C ASN A 246 20.61 -20.22 37.89
N THR A 247 21.20 -19.80 39.00
CA THR A 247 21.07 -18.44 39.54
C THR A 247 21.57 -17.34 38.61
N HIS A 248 22.45 -17.63 37.64
CA HIS A 248 22.92 -16.66 36.65
C HIS A 248 22.15 -16.69 35.31
N LEU A 249 21.12 -17.52 35.17
CA LEU A 249 20.39 -17.67 33.91
C LEU A 249 19.62 -16.39 33.59
N THR A 250 19.96 -15.76 32.47
CA THR A 250 19.32 -14.52 32.00
C THR A 250 18.58 -14.70 30.69
N SER A 251 18.92 -15.72 29.90
CA SER A 251 18.33 -15.95 28.59
C SER A 251 18.09 -17.42 28.32
N VAL A 252 16.87 -17.73 27.86
CA VAL A 252 16.46 -19.06 27.40
C VAL A 252 15.87 -18.91 26.00
N THR A 253 16.44 -19.61 25.04
CA THR A 253 15.90 -19.72 23.68
C THR A 253 15.28 -21.10 23.51
N PHE A 254 13.96 -21.16 23.33
CA PHE A 254 13.25 -22.41 23.09
C PHE A 254 13.29 -22.81 21.61
N GLY A 255 13.29 -24.12 21.36
CA GLY A 255 12.95 -24.68 20.06
C GLY A 255 11.46 -24.56 19.77
N THR A 256 11.08 -24.71 18.50
CA THR A 256 9.70 -24.50 18.03
C THR A 256 8.73 -25.65 18.34
N ALA A 257 9.23 -26.78 18.84
CA ALA A 257 8.44 -28.00 19.05
C ALA A 257 7.95 -28.19 20.50
N ILE A 258 8.40 -27.38 21.45
CA ILE A 258 8.05 -27.53 22.87
C ILE A 258 6.55 -27.29 23.09
N THR A 259 5.88 -28.27 23.67
CA THR A 259 4.44 -28.24 24.03
C THR A 259 4.21 -28.24 25.54
N SER A 260 5.21 -28.59 26.36
CA SER A 260 5.07 -28.56 27.82
C SER A 260 6.37 -28.25 28.54
N ILE A 261 6.27 -27.48 29.64
CA ILE A 261 7.37 -27.17 30.56
C ILE A 261 7.12 -27.91 31.87
N GLY A 262 8.09 -28.68 32.37
CA GLY A 262 7.96 -29.50 33.58
C GLY A 262 7.95 -28.70 34.88
N ALA A 263 7.53 -29.36 35.96
CA ALA A 263 7.53 -28.77 37.31
C ALA A 263 8.94 -28.33 37.74
N ASN A 264 9.05 -27.21 38.44
CA ASN A 264 10.30 -26.63 38.91
C ASN A 264 11.36 -26.34 37.81
N ALA A 265 11.00 -26.36 36.52
CA ALA A 265 11.96 -26.34 35.42
C ALA A 265 12.94 -25.16 35.46
N PHE A 266 12.49 -24.00 35.91
CA PHE A 266 13.26 -22.77 36.08
C PHE A 266 13.23 -22.23 37.52
N LEU A 267 12.86 -23.07 38.49
CA LEU A 267 12.75 -22.64 39.89
C LEU A 267 14.09 -22.11 40.40
N GLY A 268 14.08 -20.96 41.08
CA GLY A 268 15.29 -20.36 41.67
C GLY A 268 16.24 -19.70 40.67
N ASN A 269 15.79 -19.43 39.44
CA ASN A 269 16.56 -18.65 38.46
C ASN A 269 16.42 -17.15 38.77
N THR A 270 17.20 -16.70 39.75
CA THR A 270 17.04 -15.38 40.38
C THR A 270 17.36 -14.19 39.47
N LEU A 271 18.12 -14.37 38.38
CA LEU A 271 18.45 -13.32 37.40
C LEU A 271 17.63 -13.38 36.09
N LEU A 272 16.70 -14.32 35.96
CA LEU A 272 15.86 -14.42 34.76
C LEU A 272 14.81 -13.31 34.77
N ALA A 273 15.04 -12.22 34.04
CA ALA A 273 14.20 -11.02 34.07
C ALA A 273 12.95 -11.10 33.18
N SER A 274 13.07 -11.81 32.04
CA SER A 274 11.96 -12.07 31.12
C SER A 274 12.16 -13.41 30.41
N ILE A 275 11.06 -13.98 29.92
CA ILE A 275 11.10 -15.22 29.13
C ILE A 275 10.05 -15.21 28.03
N THR A 276 10.41 -15.70 26.84
CA THR A 276 9.45 -15.94 25.75
C THR A 276 9.07 -17.41 25.74
N ILE A 277 7.83 -17.70 26.08
CA ILE A 277 7.26 -19.05 26.10
C ILE A 277 6.67 -19.34 24.71
N PRO A 278 7.01 -20.46 24.07
CA PRO A 278 6.44 -20.83 22.77
C PRO A 278 4.91 -20.90 22.81
N SER A 279 4.23 -20.43 21.76
CA SER A 279 2.77 -20.43 21.67
C SER A 279 2.14 -21.83 21.67
N ARG A 280 2.93 -22.86 21.36
CA ARG A 280 2.51 -24.28 21.40
C ARG A 280 2.51 -24.88 22.81
N VAL A 281 3.04 -24.18 23.81
CA VAL A 281 3.04 -24.66 25.20
C VAL A 281 1.61 -24.70 25.71
N THR A 282 1.10 -25.89 26.00
CA THR A 282 -0.25 -26.09 26.53
C THR A 282 -0.26 -26.33 28.04
N SER A 283 0.89 -26.61 28.63
CA SER A 283 1.01 -26.84 30.08
C SER A 283 2.37 -26.42 30.64
N ILE A 284 2.32 -25.85 31.84
CA ILE A 284 3.48 -25.52 32.66
C ILE A 284 3.27 -26.21 34.00
N GLY A 285 4.23 -27.07 34.38
CA GLY A 285 4.17 -27.81 35.63
C GLY A 285 4.28 -26.88 36.84
N SER A 286 3.86 -27.38 38.01
CA SER A 286 3.85 -26.61 39.25
C SER A 286 5.21 -25.97 39.57
N LEU A 287 5.19 -24.70 40.00
CA LEU A 287 6.35 -23.96 40.48
C LEU A 287 7.49 -23.85 39.44
N ALA A 288 7.18 -23.97 38.14
CA ALA A 288 8.17 -23.94 37.09
C ALA A 288 8.99 -22.64 37.10
N PHE A 289 8.36 -21.51 37.43
CA PHE A 289 9.00 -20.20 37.58
C PHE A 289 8.98 -19.70 39.04
N ASP A 290 8.83 -20.60 40.01
CA ASP A 290 8.87 -20.16 41.40
C ASP A 290 10.27 -19.65 41.79
N SER A 291 10.33 -18.70 42.72
CA SER A 291 11.60 -18.14 43.19
C SER A 291 12.47 -17.51 42.08
N THR A 292 11.90 -17.17 40.91
CA THR A 292 12.57 -16.36 39.87
C THR A 292 12.40 -14.87 40.17
N SER A 293 13.15 -14.38 41.16
CA SER A 293 12.95 -13.05 41.75
C SER A 293 13.05 -11.87 40.78
N ALA A 294 13.89 -11.95 39.73
CA ALA A 294 14.01 -10.90 38.72
C ALA A 294 12.89 -10.92 37.67
N LEU A 295 12.11 -12.00 37.57
CA LEU A 295 11.09 -12.15 36.54
C LEU A 295 9.99 -11.12 36.78
N THR A 296 9.83 -10.17 35.86
CA THR A 296 8.80 -9.11 35.93
C THR A 296 7.79 -9.24 34.81
N SER A 297 8.20 -9.84 33.69
CA SER A 297 7.38 -10.01 32.50
C SER A 297 7.70 -11.32 31.79
N TYR A 298 6.77 -11.79 30.97
CA TYR A 298 6.97 -12.91 30.06
C TYR A 298 6.22 -12.64 28.76
N THR A 299 6.57 -13.31 27.67
CA THR A 299 5.82 -13.25 26.41
C THR A 299 5.24 -14.62 26.15
N TYR A 300 3.92 -14.73 26.11
CA TYR A 300 3.24 -15.96 25.72
C TYR A 300 2.00 -15.64 24.89
N CYS A 301 2.04 -16.07 23.62
CA CYS A 301 0.99 -15.86 22.63
C CYS A 301 0.22 -17.14 22.28
N GLY A 302 0.24 -18.13 23.19
CA GLY A 302 -0.63 -19.29 23.08
C GLY A 302 -1.99 -19.04 23.69
N SER A 303 -2.93 -19.95 23.46
CA SER A 303 -4.32 -19.84 23.91
C SER A 303 -4.61 -20.56 25.23
N ALA A 304 -3.63 -21.30 25.79
CA ALA A 304 -3.83 -22.04 27.03
C ALA A 304 -3.71 -21.12 28.26
N ASP A 305 -4.62 -21.28 29.22
CA ASP A 305 -4.50 -20.64 30.53
C ASP A 305 -3.32 -21.23 31.29
N LEU A 306 -2.29 -20.40 31.52
CA LEU A 306 -1.10 -20.80 32.27
C LEU A 306 -1.33 -20.56 33.76
N THR A 307 -1.39 -21.63 34.56
CA THR A 307 -1.71 -21.57 36.00
C THR A 307 -0.48 -21.58 36.92
N ASP A 308 0.72 -21.32 36.41
CA ASP A 308 1.96 -21.35 37.21
C ASP A 308 2.07 -20.14 38.14
N THR A 309 2.28 -20.38 39.43
CA THR A 309 2.33 -19.32 40.46
C THR A 309 3.49 -18.34 40.28
N GLY A 310 4.58 -18.74 39.63
CA GLY A 310 5.72 -17.86 39.33
C GLY A 310 5.41 -16.84 38.22
N LEU A 311 4.39 -17.11 37.39
CA LEU A 311 3.91 -16.20 36.35
C LEU A 311 2.74 -15.32 36.81
N ILE A 312 2.02 -15.73 37.85
CA ILE A 312 0.90 -14.95 38.40
C ILE A 312 1.40 -13.58 38.87
N GLY A 313 0.71 -12.51 38.43
CA GLY A 313 1.08 -11.13 38.76
C GLY A 313 2.23 -10.55 37.93
N LYS A 314 2.78 -11.31 36.97
CA LYS A 314 3.79 -10.81 36.01
C LYS A 314 3.10 -10.30 34.74
N THR A 315 3.72 -9.34 34.07
CA THR A 315 3.16 -8.76 32.84
C THR A 315 3.37 -9.71 31.65
N ASN A 316 2.30 -10.19 31.02
CA ASN A 316 2.38 -10.83 29.71
C ASN A 316 2.55 -9.75 28.64
N LEU A 317 3.67 -9.76 27.90
CA LEU A 317 4.01 -8.84 26.81
C LEU A 317 3.58 -9.35 25.44
N CYS A 318 2.78 -10.42 25.37
CA CYS A 318 2.25 -10.87 24.10
C CYS A 318 1.37 -9.79 23.47
N VAL A 319 1.73 -9.39 22.26
CA VAL A 319 0.89 -8.57 21.39
C VAL A 319 0.41 -9.42 20.21
N THR A 320 -0.87 -9.32 19.91
CA THR A 320 -1.57 -10.03 18.84
C THR A 320 -2.30 -9.02 17.96
N VAL A 321 -2.87 -9.49 16.85
CA VAL A 321 -3.81 -8.66 16.07
C VAL A 321 -5.07 -8.39 16.91
N PRO A 322 -5.83 -7.31 16.65
CA PRO A 322 -7.04 -7.02 17.40
C PRO A 322 -8.11 -8.11 17.17
N ASP A 323 -9.07 -8.20 18.10
CA ASP A 323 -10.30 -8.94 17.83
C ASP A 323 -11.08 -8.30 16.67
N ALA A 324 -12.05 -9.03 16.09
CA ALA A 324 -12.92 -8.46 15.07
C ALA A 324 -13.75 -7.29 15.65
N PRO A 325 -13.85 -6.16 14.95
CA PRO A 325 -14.73 -5.07 15.36
C PRO A 325 -16.19 -5.49 15.25
N THR A 326 -17.06 -4.87 16.06
CA THR A 326 -18.50 -5.12 15.99
C THR A 326 -19.12 -4.12 15.03
N ILE A 327 -19.70 -4.60 13.93
CA ILE A 327 -20.42 -3.75 12.99
C ILE A 327 -21.76 -3.32 13.59
N GLY A 328 -22.08 -2.03 13.42
CA GLY A 328 -23.38 -1.46 13.78
C GLY A 328 -24.30 -1.34 12.57
N THR A 329 -25.25 -0.42 12.66
CA THR A 329 -26.22 -0.18 11.59
C THR A 329 -25.60 0.57 10.41
N ALA A 330 -25.85 0.07 9.21
CA ALA A 330 -25.63 0.77 7.96
C ALA A 330 -26.89 1.56 7.55
N THR A 331 -26.69 2.78 7.03
CA THR A 331 -27.76 3.69 6.60
C THR A 331 -27.43 4.24 5.22
N SER A 332 -28.37 4.14 4.26
CA SER A 332 -28.23 4.87 3.00
C SER A 332 -28.43 6.37 3.24
N THR A 333 -27.51 7.20 2.72
CA THR A 333 -27.56 8.66 2.87
C THR A 333 -27.80 9.39 1.55
N GLY A 334 -27.97 8.65 0.45
CA GLY A 334 -28.15 9.20 -0.88
C GLY A 334 -28.25 8.12 -1.95
N THR A 335 -28.17 8.54 -3.22
CA THR A 335 -28.22 7.65 -4.38
C THR A 335 -26.90 6.91 -4.63
N THR A 336 -25.79 7.42 -4.12
CA THR A 336 -24.44 6.84 -4.29
C THR A 336 -23.62 6.83 -2.99
N THR A 337 -24.27 7.02 -1.85
CA THR A 337 -23.61 7.20 -0.55
C THR A 337 -24.31 6.44 0.57
N ALA A 338 -23.53 6.00 1.56
CA ALA A 338 -24.03 5.34 2.77
C ALA A 338 -23.08 5.63 3.95
N THR A 339 -23.55 5.37 5.17
CA THR A 339 -22.73 5.38 6.38
C THR A 339 -22.86 4.06 7.12
N VAL A 340 -21.80 3.64 7.82
CA VAL A 340 -21.76 2.39 8.59
C VAL A 340 -21.17 2.69 9.96
N ALA A 341 -21.96 2.53 11.02
CA ALA A 341 -21.48 2.63 12.38
C ALA A 341 -20.73 1.35 12.81
N PHE A 342 -19.80 1.46 13.76
CA PHE A 342 -19.11 0.32 14.35
C PHE A 342 -18.65 0.60 15.77
N THR A 343 -18.44 -0.48 16.52
CA THR A 343 -17.81 -0.45 17.85
C THR A 343 -16.43 -1.08 17.77
N ALA A 344 -15.46 -0.48 18.48
CA ALA A 344 -14.10 -1.01 18.59
C ALA A 344 -14.09 -2.47 19.09
N PRO A 345 -13.09 -3.28 18.70
CA PRO A 345 -12.84 -4.61 19.23
C PRO A 345 -12.79 -4.64 20.76
N VAL A 346 -13.19 -5.77 21.36
CA VAL A 346 -13.10 -6.00 22.81
C VAL A 346 -11.65 -5.96 23.29
N SER A 347 -10.75 -6.58 22.52
CA SER A 347 -9.31 -6.51 22.71
C SER A 347 -8.63 -5.88 21.50
N ASP A 348 -7.71 -4.94 21.75
CA ASP A 348 -6.80 -4.41 20.72
C ASP A 348 -5.60 -5.34 20.47
N GLY A 349 -5.59 -6.52 21.09
CA GLY A 349 -4.49 -7.47 21.02
C GLY A 349 -3.26 -7.02 21.81
N GLY A 350 -3.37 -6.03 22.70
CA GLY A 350 -2.24 -5.46 23.45
C GLY A 350 -1.42 -4.43 22.66
N SER A 351 -1.88 -4.03 21.46
CA SER A 351 -1.29 -2.97 20.65
C SER A 351 -2.38 -2.03 20.15
N THR A 352 -2.17 -0.73 20.34
CA THR A 352 -3.18 0.30 20.01
C THR A 352 -3.68 0.18 18.57
N ILE A 353 -5.00 0.22 18.40
CA ILE A 353 -5.63 0.27 17.07
C ILE A 353 -5.26 1.60 16.39
N LEU A 354 -4.79 1.49 15.15
CA LEU A 354 -4.34 2.59 14.31
C LEU A 354 -5.43 3.04 13.33
N SER A 355 -6.19 2.08 12.78
CA SER A 355 -7.22 2.37 11.78
C SER A 355 -8.22 1.21 11.61
N TYR A 356 -9.28 1.47 10.85
CA TYR A 356 -10.27 0.50 10.42
C TYR A 356 -10.42 0.54 8.89
N THR A 357 -10.55 -0.60 8.24
CA THR A 357 -10.94 -0.69 6.83
C THR A 357 -12.31 -1.32 6.70
N ALA A 358 -13.25 -0.59 6.12
CA ALA A 358 -14.59 -1.08 5.79
C ALA A 358 -14.68 -1.41 4.30
N THR A 359 -15.34 -2.51 3.95
CA THR A 359 -15.53 -2.98 2.58
C THR A 359 -17.00 -3.18 2.29
N SER A 360 -17.43 -2.82 1.08
CA SER A 360 -18.80 -3.02 0.59
C SER A 360 -18.96 -4.30 -0.23
N SER A 361 -20.14 -4.89 -0.19
CA SER A 361 -20.57 -5.99 -1.05
C SER A 361 -21.99 -5.71 -1.55
N PRO A 362 -22.24 -5.65 -2.87
CA PRO A 362 -21.29 -5.88 -3.98
C PRO A 362 -20.29 -4.73 -4.18
N GLY A 363 -19.37 -4.84 -5.14
CA GLY A 363 -18.54 -3.72 -5.62
C GLY A 363 -17.18 -3.52 -4.91
N SER A 364 -16.97 -4.11 -3.72
CA SER A 364 -15.68 -4.14 -3.02
C SER A 364 -15.04 -2.75 -2.78
N ILE A 365 -15.85 -1.69 -2.79
CA ILE A 365 -15.39 -0.34 -2.41
C ILE A 365 -14.86 -0.44 -0.98
N SER A 366 -13.65 0.06 -0.77
CA SER A 366 -12.92 -0.02 0.48
C SER A 366 -12.59 1.38 1.00
N VAL A 367 -12.90 1.64 2.27
CA VAL A 367 -12.67 2.94 2.93
C VAL A 367 -11.90 2.70 4.21
N THR A 368 -10.83 3.45 4.41
CA THR A 368 -10.02 3.39 5.64
C THR A 368 -10.25 4.62 6.50
N LEU A 369 -10.53 4.40 7.79
CA LEU A 369 -10.69 5.42 8.81
C LEU A 369 -9.56 5.30 9.84
N THR A 370 -8.73 6.34 9.94
CA THR A 370 -7.65 6.41 10.93
C THR A 370 -8.21 6.87 12.27
N GLN A 371 -8.55 5.91 13.13
CA GLN A 371 -9.11 6.13 14.46
C GLN A 371 -8.81 4.91 15.34
N ALA A 372 -8.61 5.11 16.64
CA ALA A 372 -8.42 4.01 17.59
C ALA A 372 -9.76 3.42 18.10
N GLY A 373 -10.72 4.28 18.44
CA GLY A 373 -12.02 3.89 19.01
C GLY A 373 -13.13 3.67 17.98
N SER A 374 -14.34 3.45 18.50
CA SER A 374 -15.60 3.33 17.75
C SER A 374 -15.91 4.57 16.91
N GLY A 375 -16.70 4.40 15.85
CA GLY A 375 -17.05 5.49 14.98
C GLY A 375 -18.05 5.13 13.86
N THR A 376 -18.06 5.97 12.83
CA THR A 376 -18.90 5.82 11.64
C THR A 376 -18.05 6.04 10.39
N ILE A 377 -18.14 5.14 9.42
CA ILE A 377 -17.43 5.21 8.14
C ILE A 377 -18.41 5.61 7.04
N SER A 378 -18.04 6.61 6.23
CA SER A 378 -18.85 7.09 5.10
C SER A 378 -18.35 6.50 3.78
N PHE A 379 -19.27 5.92 3.02
CA PHE A 379 -19.04 5.40 1.67
C PHE A 379 -19.55 6.37 0.61
N THR A 380 -18.79 6.53 -0.45
CA THR A 380 -19.15 7.25 -1.68
C THR A 380 -18.88 6.38 -2.90
N GLY A 381 -19.45 6.74 -4.06
CA GLY A 381 -19.24 6.00 -5.31
C GLY A 381 -20.02 4.68 -5.38
N LEU A 382 -21.01 4.48 -4.53
CA LEU A 382 -21.94 3.35 -4.64
C LEU A 382 -22.83 3.51 -5.89
N SER A 383 -23.31 2.40 -6.44
CA SER A 383 -24.27 2.40 -7.54
C SER A 383 -25.68 2.69 -7.01
N ALA A 384 -26.45 3.45 -7.78
CA ALA A 384 -27.84 3.74 -7.46
C ALA A 384 -28.72 2.47 -7.48
N THR A 385 -29.82 2.51 -6.73
CA THR A 385 -30.83 1.43 -6.63
C THR A 385 -30.25 0.05 -6.31
N THR A 386 -29.07 -0.01 -5.72
CA THR A 386 -28.32 -1.25 -5.48
C THR A 386 -28.29 -1.55 -3.99
N SER A 387 -28.53 -2.81 -3.62
CA SER A 387 -28.46 -3.26 -2.24
C SER A 387 -27.02 -3.60 -1.85
N TYR A 388 -26.56 -3.03 -0.73
CA TYR A 388 -25.22 -3.23 -0.18
C TYR A 388 -25.27 -3.76 1.24
N THR A 389 -24.25 -4.54 1.57
CA THR A 389 -23.82 -4.87 2.95
C THR A 389 -22.37 -4.46 3.11
N PHE A 390 -21.91 -4.32 4.35
CA PHE A 390 -20.55 -3.89 4.65
C PHE A 390 -19.91 -4.80 5.70
N THR A 391 -18.58 -4.90 5.68
CA THR A 391 -17.76 -5.55 6.73
C THR A 391 -16.60 -4.65 7.11
N ILE A 392 -16.09 -4.78 8.34
CA ILE A 392 -15.03 -3.92 8.88
C ILE A 392 -13.91 -4.78 9.48
N ILE A 393 -12.66 -4.39 9.26
CA ILE A 393 -11.46 -4.95 9.88
C ILE A 393 -10.76 -3.85 10.68
N ALA A 394 -10.19 -4.19 11.83
CA ALA A 394 -9.34 -3.31 12.65
C ALA A 394 -7.86 -3.59 12.38
N HIS A 395 -7.02 -2.56 12.48
CA HIS A 395 -5.58 -2.64 12.23
C HIS A 395 -4.80 -2.10 13.43
N ASN A 396 -3.85 -2.88 13.95
CA ASN A 396 -2.85 -2.40 14.92
C ASN A 396 -1.42 -2.58 14.35
N ALA A 397 -0.39 -2.36 15.16
CA ALA A 397 1.00 -2.51 14.72
C ALA A 397 1.40 -3.97 14.41
N VAL A 398 0.66 -4.96 14.93
CA VAL A 398 0.88 -6.40 14.69
C VAL A 398 0.26 -6.83 13.37
N GLY A 399 -0.94 -6.32 13.05
CA GLY A 399 -1.63 -6.62 11.81
C GLY A 399 -3.13 -6.41 11.87
N ASN A 400 -3.84 -7.23 11.09
CA ASN A 400 -5.26 -7.08 10.81
C ASN A 400 -6.08 -8.06 11.65
N SER A 401 -7.20 -7.59 12.19
CA SER A 401 -8.20 -8.47 12.80
C SER A 401 -8.86 -9.37 11.75
N LEU A 402 -9.65 -10.33 12.23
CA LEU A 402 -10.71 -10.92 11.40
C LEU A 402 -11.75 -9.85 11.02
N ALA A 403 -12.47 -10.07 9.93
CA ALA A 403 -13.57 -9.21 9.52
C ALA A 403 -14.76 -9.34 10.48
N SER A 404 -15.48 -8.23 10.68
CA SER A 404 -16.78 -8.23 11.33
C SER A 404 -17.76 -9.14 10.58
N SER A 405 -18.89 -9.46 11.24
CA SER A 405 -20.08 -9.90 10.50
C SER A 405 -20.50 -8.84 9.47
N ALA A 406 -21.30 -9.25 8.48
CA ALA A 406 -21.90 -8.32 7.54
C ALA A 406 -22.94 -7.42 8.25
N SER A 407 -23.01 -6.14 7.86
CA SER A 407 -24.04 -5.22 8.31
C SER A 407 -25.44 -5.65 7.86
N ASN A 408 -26.48 -4.94 8.32
CA ASN A 408 -27.77 -4.96 7.63
C ASN A 408 -27.62 -4.55 6.16
N SER A 409 -28.52 -5.05 5.32
CA SER A 409 -28.59 -4.60 3.92
C SER A 409 -29.27 -3.23 3.85
N ILE A 410 -28.70 -2.33 3.05
CA ILE A 410 -29.29 -1.06 2.67
C ILE A 410 -29.44 -1.01 1.16
N THR A 411 -30.43 -0.29 0.66
CA THR A 411 -30.57 0.00 -0.78
C THR A 411 -30.36 1.49 -0.99
N THR A 412 -29.46 1.85 -1.90
CA THR A 412 -29.23 3.25 -2.27
C THR A 412 -30.47 3.86 -2.93
N GLY A 413 -30.65 5.17 -2.74
CA GLY A 413 -31.84 5.87 -3.25
C GLY A 413 -31.97 5.82 -4.77
N THR A 414 -33.21 6.02 -5.25
CA THR A 414 -33.50 6.25 -6.67
C THR A 414 -33.12 7.67 -7.09
N PRO A 415 -32.39 7.86 -8.21
CA PRO A 415 -32.06 9.19 -8.71
C PRO A 415 -33.31 9.89 -9.23
N VAL A 416 -33.63 11.06 -8.65
CA VAL A 416 -34.77 11.89 -9.07
C VAL A 416 -34.24 13.25 -9.55
N LEU A 417 -34.07 13.36 -10.87
CA LEU A 417 -33.72 14.60 -11.57
C LEU A 417 -35.00 15.37 -11.88
N SER A 418 -35.13 16.59 -11.36
CA SER A 418 -36.31 17.42 -11.65
C SER A 418 -36.23 18.03 -13.06
N ALA A 419 -37.36 18.47 -13.61
CA ALA A 419 -37.40 19.12 -14.91
C ALA A 419 -36.66 20.49 -14.91
N PRO A 420 -36.08 20.93 -16.05
CA PRO A 420 -35.57 22.28 -16.22
C PRO A 420 -36.63 23.35 -15.91
N LEU A 421 -36.21 24.50 -15.39
CA LEU A 421 -37.11 25.57 -15.01
C LEU A 421 -37.08 26.71 -16.04
N THR A 422 -38.13 27.53 -16.05
CA THR A 422 -38.18 28.82 -16.78
C THR A 422 -37.74 28.73 -18.24
N VAL A 423 -38.42 27.91 -19.06
CA VAL A 423 -38.14 27.83 -20.51
C VAL A 423 -38.77 29.02 -21.23
N THR A 424 -37.94 29.97 -21.64
CA THR A 424 -38.34 31.15 -22.41
C THR A 424 -37.88 31.04 -23.86
N VAL A 425 -38.70 31.56 -24.76
CA VAL A 425 -38.46 31.53 -26.20
C VAL A 425 -38.55 32.96 -26.71
N THR A 426 -37.53 33.42 -27.44
CA THR A 426 -37.44 34.78 -27.95
C THR A 426 -37.07 34.73 -29.42
N GLY A 427 -37.89 35.35 -30.28
CA GLY A 427 -37.54 35.54 -31.69
C GLY A 427 -36.43 36.57 -31.81
N LEU A 428 -35.32 36.22 -32.47
CA LEU A 428 -34.20 37.16 -32.68
C LEU A 428 -34.34 37.91 -34.00
N ASN A 429 -34.63 37.18 -35.08
CA ASN A 429 -34.82 37.71 -36.42
C ASN A 429 -35.62 36.71 -37.28
N ALA A 430 -35.83 37.02 -38.56
CA ALA A 430 -36.59 36.16 -39.49
C ALA A 430 -35.98 34.76 -39.73
N ALA A 431 -34.76 34.48 -39.23
CA ALA A 431 -34.07 33.21 -39.41
C ALA A 431 -33.70 32.50 -38.10
N GLN A 432 -33.90 33.13 -36.93
CA GLN A 432 -33.37 32.64 -35.65
C GLN A 432 -34.32 32.82 -34.48
N ILE A 433 -34.45 31.77 -33.67
CA ILE A 433 -35.15 31.76 -32.37
C ILE A 433 -34.16 31.36 -31.28
N GLN A 434 -34.15 32.10 -30.18
CA GLN A 434 -33.39 31.76 -28.98
C GLN A 434 -34.30 31.06 -27.96
N VAL A 435 -33.81 29.95 -27.40
CA VAL A 435 -34.42 29.27 -26.27
C VAL A 435 -33.48 29.45 -25.07
N ALA A 436 -34.01 29.88 -23.92
CA ALA A 436 -33.27 29.99 -22.68
C ALA A 436 -34.01 29.25 -21.56
N PHE A 437 -33.26 28.65 -20.64
CA PHE A 437 -33.81 27.85 -19.53
C PHE A 437 -32.88 27.89 -18.33
N THR A 438 -33.43 27.65 -17.13
CA THR A 438 -32.66 27.48 -15.90
C THR A 438 -32.54 26.02 -15.51
N ALA A 439 -31.48 25.70 -14.77
CA ALA A 439 -31.18 24.33 -14.37
C ALA A 439 -32.29 23.72 -13.49
N PRO A 440 -32.45 22.39 -13.51
CA PRO A 440 -33.25 21.65 -12.54
C PRO A 440 -32.97 22.05 -11.08
N ALA A 441 -34.01 22.09 -10.25
CA ALA A 441 -33.88 22.35 -8.82
C ALA A 441 -33.18 21.19 -8.05
N SER A 442 -33.41 19.94 -8.47
CA SER A 442 -32.70 18.76 -7.98
C SER A 442 -31.99 18.10 -9.15
N ASN A 443 -30.70 17.80 -8.97
CA ASN A 443 -29.88 17.08 -9.96
C ASN A 443 -29.93 15.54 -9.79
N GLY A 444 -30.78 15.02 -8.90
CA GLY A 444 -30.92 13.57 -8.70
C GLY A 444 -29.69 12.87 -8.12
N GLY A 445 -28.74 13.62 -7.54
CA GLY A 445 -27.51 13.08 -6.95
C GLY A 445 -26.36 12.88 -7.94
N SER A 446 -26.48 13.40 -9.18
CA SER A 446 -25.40 13.42 -10.17
C SER A 446 -25.36 14.76 -10.90
N VAL A 447 -24.20 15.15 -11.42
CA VAL A 447 -24.04 16.43 -12.12
C VAL A 447 -24.80 16.37 -13.45
N VAL A 448 -25.54 17.44 -13.78
CA VAL A 448 -26.17 17.58 -15.11
C VAL A 448 -25.07 17.71 -16.16
N THR A 449 -25.07 16.83 -17.15
CA THR A 449 -24.03 16.75 -18.18
C THR A 449 -24.44 17.44 -19.47
N SER A 450 -25.73 17.41 -19.79
CA SER A 450 -26.27 18.03 -21.00
C SER A 450 -27.77 18.28 -20.93
N TYR A 451 -28.27 19.05 -21.89
CA TYR A 451 -29.68 19.27 -22.17
C TYR A 451 -29.99 18.92 -23.62
N THR A 452 -31.13 18.26 -23.85
CA THR A 452 -31.72 18.08 -25.18
C THR A 452 -32.88 19.04 -25.34
N ILE A 453 -32.81 19.88 -26.38
CA ILE A 453 -33.84 20.86 -26.72
C ILE A 453 -34.48 20.45 -28.04
N THR A 454 -35.80 20.28 -28.08
CA THR A 454 -36.53 19.84 -29.29
C THR A 454 -37.62 20.84 -29.69
N SER A 455 -37.66 21.26 -30.95
CA SER A 455 -38.72 22.12 -31.48
C SER A 455 -39.99 21.34 -31.82
N VAL A 456 -41.15 21.96 -31.64
CA VAL A 456 -42.46 21.41 -32.03
C VAL A 456 -43.19 22.46 -32.87
N PRO A 457 -43.71 22.12 -34.07
CA PRO A 457 -43.83 20.78 -34.65
C PRO A 457 -42.63 20.29 -35.47
N ALA A 458 -41.59 21.11 -35.71
CA ALA A 458 -40.52 20.78 -36.67
C ALA A 458 -39.59 19.63 -36.23
N LYS A 459 -39.60 19.23 -34.95
CA LYS A 459 -38.76 18.15 -34.38
C LYS A 459 -37.25 18.35 -34.60
N VAL A 460 -36.81 19.60 -34.70
CA VAL A 460 -35.39 19.94 -34.77
C VAL A 460 -34.82 19.86 -33.36
N THR A 461 -33.75 19.11 -33.18
CA THR A 461 -33.11 18.87 -31.87
C THR A 461 -31.75 19.56 -31.78
N ALA A 462 -31.43 20.09 -30.62
CA ALA A 462 -30.10 20.58 -30.27
C ALA A 462 -29.67 20.03 -28.91
N THR A 463 -28.37 19.76 -28.75
CA THR A 463 -27.78 19.31 -27.48
C THR A 463 -26.84 20.37 -26.94
N LEU A 464 -27.03 20.76 -25.69
CA LEU A 464 -26.17 21.70 -24.98
C LEU A 464 -25.43 20.98 -23.84
N TYR A 465 -24.11 20.91 -23.90
CA TYR A 465 -23.28 20.32 -22.85
C TYR A 465 -22.94 21.35 -21.79
N GLN A 466 -23.77 21.42 -20.74
CA GLN A 466 -23.61 22.38 -19.65
C GLN A 466 -24.32 21.88 -18.39
N ALA A 467 -23.80 22.22 -17.20
CA ALA A 467 -24.40 21.83 -15.92
C ALA A 467 -25.45 22.82 -15.39
N GLY A 468 -25.29 24.12 -15.69
CA GLY A 468 -26.14 25.21 -15.20
C GLY A 468 -27.26 25.59 -16.16
N ALA A 469 -27.78 26.81 -15.99
CA ALA A 469 -28.70 27.43 -16.94
C ALA A 469 -28.08 27.50 -18.35
N GLY A 470 -28.92 27.39 -19.38
CA GLY A 470 -28.48 27.27 -20.76
C GLY A 470 -29.27 28.14 -21.72
N SER A 471 -28.66 28.45 -22.87
CA SER A 471 -29.35 29.08 -23.99
C SER A 471 -28.85 28.54 -25.32
N VAL A 472 -29.78 28.28 -26.24
CA VAL A 472 -29.52 27.71 -27.56
C VAL A 472 -30.24 28.54 -28.63
N ILE A 473 -29.57 28.79 -29.76
CA ILE A 473 -30.16 29.46 -30.92
C ILE A 473 -30.48 28.40 -31.98
N PHE A 474 -31.74 28.33 -32.40
CA PHE A 474 -32.20 27.53 -33.52
C PHE A 474 -32.23 28.37 -34.79
N SER A 475 -31.77 27.79 -35.90
CA SER A 475 -31.87 28.33 -37.25
C SER A 475 -32.49 27.29 -38.20
N GLY A 476 -32.93 27.72 -39.38
CA GLY A 476 -33.51 26.81 -40.38
C GLY A 476 -34.92 26.31 -40.06
N LEU A 477 -35.62 26.99 -39.14
CA LEU A 477 -37.04 26.80 -38.92
C LEU A 477 -37.84 27.56 -39.99
N GLU A 478 -39.11 27.18 -40.20
CA GLU A 478 -39.95 27.77 -41.25
C GLU A 478 -40.61 29.07 -40.77
N GLY A 479 -40.36 30.15 -41.51
CA GLY A 479 -40.96 31.46 -41.25
C GLY A 479 -42.49 31.41 -41.32
N GLY A 480 -43.16 32.08 -40.40
CA GLY A 480 -44.62 32.08 -40.25
C GLY A 480 -45.19 30.96 -39.36
N THR A 481 -44.36 30.01 -38.92
CA THR A 481 -44.79 28.90 -38.06
C THR A 481 -44.62 29.23 -36.58
N ASN A 482 -45.59 28.84 -35.76
CA ASN A 482 -45.53 28.96 -34.30
C ASN A 482 -44.77 27.76 -33.71
N TYR A 483 -43.70 28.03 -32.94
CA TYR A 483 -42.87 26.99 -32.34
C TYR A 483 -42.91 27.04 -30.81
N THR A 484 -43.08 25.87 -30.20
CA THR A 484 -42.75 25.62 -28.79
C THR A 484 -41.51 24.76 -28.69
N PHE A 485 -40.84 24.81 -27.54
CA PHE A 485 -39.61 24.05 -27.30
C PHE A 485 -39.72 23.20 -26.05
N SER A 486 -39.30 21.96 -26.21
CA SER A 486 -39.14 20.94 -25.19
C SER A 486 -37.70 20.94 -24.68
N VAL A 487 -37.49 20.89 -23.37
CA VAL A 487 -36.16 20.79 -22.76
C VAL A 487 -36.12 19.63 -21.78
N ILE A 488 -35.16 18.73 -21.96
CA ILE A 488 -34.87 17.59 -21.07
C ILE A 488 -33.43 17.75 -20.57
N ALA A 489 -33.21 17.63 -19.27
CA ALA A 489 -31.87 17.57 -18.67
C ALA A 489 -31.42 16.11 -18.52
N HIS A 490 -30.12 15.88 -18.70
CA HIS A 490 -29.48 14.57 -18.59
C HIS A 490 -28.40 14.60 -17.53
N THR A 491 -28.34 13.55 -16.70
CA THR A 491 -27.24 13.28 -15.77
C THR A 491 -26.68 11.88 -16.04
N ALA A 492 -25.60 11.50 -15.37
CA ALA A 492 -25.09 10.13 -15.47
C ALA A 492 -26.06 9.07 -14.88
N LEU A 493 -27.05 9.47 -14.08
CA LEU A 493 -27.93 8.55 -13.34
C LEU A 493 -29.40 8.59 -13.77
N ALA A 494 -29.86 9.68 -14.39
CA ALA A 494 -31.26 9.87 -14.76
C ALA A 494 -31.44 10.97 -15.81
N ASP A 495 -32.56 10.87 -16.52
CA ASP A 495 -33.14 11.93 -17.34
C ASP A 495 -34.26 12.63 -16.59
N SER A 496 -34.42 13.93 -16.84
CA SER A 496 -35.50 14.71 -16.24
C SER A 496 -36.83 14.45 -16.96
N PRO A 497 -37.97 14.74 -16.32
CA PRO A 497 -39.18 15.03 -17.06
C PRO A 497 -38.95 16.19 -18.04
N GLU A 498 -39.75 16.21 -19.11
CA GLU A 498 -39.74 17.26 -20.12
C GLU A 498 -40.37 18.56 -19.60
N THR A 499 -39.73 19.70 -19.88
CA THR A 499 -40.34 21.02 -19.72
C THR A 499 -40.64 21.64 -21.07
N ILE A 500 -41.90 22.02 -21.30
CA ILE A 500 -42.33 22.73 -22.51
C ILE A 500 -42.38 24.23 -22.24
N SER A 501 -41.89 25.04 -23.18
CA SER A 501 -42.02 26.51 -23.15
C SER A 501 -43.46 26.96 -22.94
N SER A 502 -43.69 27.92 -22.04
CA SER A 502 -45.03 28.39 -21.66
C SER A 502 -45.80 29.12 -22.76
N SER A 503 -45.12 29.59 -23.81
CA SER A 503 -45.73 30.26 -24.95
C SER A 503 -44.92 29.98 -26.21
N GLY A 504 -45.63 29.78 -27.32
CA GLY A 504 -45.00 29.62 -28.63
C GLY A 504 -44.60 30.98 -29.22
N VAL A 505 -43.50 31.00 -29.98
CA VAL A 505 -43.07 32.17 -30.74
C VAL A 505 -43.26 31.91 -32.22
N ILE A 506 -43.95 32.82 -32.91
CA ILE A 506 -44.07 32.81 -34.36
C ILE A 506 -42.74 33.28 -34.94
N MET A 507 -42.11 32.42 -35.74
CA MET A 507 -40.93 32.83 -36.50
C MET A 507 -41.33 33.88 -37.53
N PRO A 508 -40.73 35.08 -37.57
CA PRO A 508 -41.09 36.09 -38.56
C PRO A 508 -40.84 35.55 -39.98
N ALA A 509 -41.83 35.70 -40.88
CA ALA A 509 -41.64 35.33 -42.28
C ALA A 509 -40.57 36.21 -42.93
N TYR A 510 -39.65 35.59 -43.67
CA TYR A 510 -38.69 36.33 -44.48
C TYR A 510 -39.41 36.96 -45.69
N ILE A 511 -39.62 38.28 -45.65
CA ILE A 511 -40.12 39.04 -46.81
C ILE A 511 -38.92 39.70 -47.50
N PRO A 512 -38.46 39.20 -48.67
CA PRO A 512 -37.46 39.91 -49.44
C PRO A 512 -38.08 41.20 -50.02
N ILE A 513 -37.55 42.36 -49.65
CA ILE A 513 -37.98 43.65 -50.21
C ILE A 513 -37.21 43.89 -51.52
N PRO A 514 -37.86 44.05 -52.70
CA PRO A 514 -37.18 44.51 -53.91
C PRO A 514 -37.01 46.03 -53.87
N GLN A 515 -35.78 46.52 -53.89
CA GLN A 515 -35.46 47.95 -53.91
C GLN A 515 -35.59 48.51 -55.35
N MET A 516 -36.49 49.48 -55.60
CA MET A 516 -36.57 50.22 -56.88
C MET A 516 -36.10 51.67 -56.71
N LEU A 517 -34.88 51.98 -57.15
CA LEU A 517 -34.35 53.36 -57.21
C LEU A 517 -34.34 53.87 -58.67
N PRO A 518 -34.72 55.13 -58.95
CA PRO A 518 -34.50 55.75 -60.26
C PRO A 518 -33.00 55.95 -60.53
N THR A 519 -32.55 55.69 -61.76
CA THR A 519 -31.14 55.84 -62.16
C THR A 519 -30.77 57.27 -62.60
N ALA A 520 -31.74 58.18 -62.74
CA ALA A 520 -31.52 59.62 -62.93
C ALA A 520 -32.78 60.45 -62.59
N ALA A 521 -32.62 61.73 -62.23
CA ALA A 521 -33.73 62.65 -62.02
C ALA A 521 -34.38 63.08 -63.36
N PRO A 522 -35.71 63.26 -63.44
CA PRO A 522 -36.37 63.77 -64.64
C PRO A 522 -35.93 65.20 -64.98
N SER A 523 -35.75 65.49 -66.28
CA SER A 523 -35.36 66.81 -66.79
C SER A 523 -36.45 67.43 -67.66
N LEU A 524 -36.63 68.73 -67.51
CA LEU A 524 -37.58 69.55 -68.27
C LEU A 524 -36.80 70.50 -69.18
N SER A 525 -37.11 70.56 -70.47
CA SER A 525 -36.49 71.49 -71.41
C SER A 525 -37.55 72.22 -72.24
N SER A 526 -37.29 73.49 -72.59
CA SER A 526 -38.12 74.30 -73.47
C SER A 526 -37.37 74.65 -74.75
N ASN A 527 -37.99 74.49 -75.92
CA ASN A 527 -37.39 74.88 -77.21
C ASN A 527 -38.00 76.19 -77.76
N GLY A 528 -38.61 77.01 -76.90
CA GLY A 528 -39.22 78.30 -77.27
C GLY A 528 -40.64 78.19 -77.84
N GLU A 529 -41.09 77.00 -78.24
CA GLU A 529 -42.45 76.77 -78.76
C GLU A 529 -43.18 75.59 -78.10
N SER A 530 -42.49 74.75 -77.29
CA SER A 530 -43.07 73.66 -76.51
C SER A 530 -42.23 73.30 -75.27
N LEU A 531 -42.87 72.75 -74.22
CA LEU A 531 -42.21 72.14 -73.07
C LEU A 531 -42.10 70.61 -73.26
N VAL A 532 -40.91 70.06 -73.10
CA VAL A 532 -40.64 68.62 -73.21
C VAL A 532 -40.19 68.06 -71.87
N CYS A 533 -40.79 66.94 -71.47
CA CYS A 533 -40.46 66.23 -70.24
C CYS A 533 -39.75 64.91 -70.56
N SER A 534 -38.54 64.73 -70.04
CA SER A 534 -37.69 63.56 -70.30
C SER A 534 -37.42 62.81 -68.99
N ILE A 535 -37.67 61.50 -68.96
CA ILE A 535 -37.35 60.63 -67.82
C ILE A 535 -36.22 59.66 -68.23
N GLY A 536 -35.21 59.51 -67.38
CA GLY A 536 -34.24 58.43 -67.50
C GLY A 536 -34.90 57.09 -67.19
N GLY A 537 -34.65 56.06 -68.00
CA GLY A 537 -35.30 54.75 -67.86
C GLY A 537 -35.07 54.10 -66.49
N TYR A 538 -36.04 53.30 -66.02
CA TYR A 538 -35.89 52.47 -64.82
C TYR A 538 -35.03 51.25 -65.12
N SER A 539 -34.26 50.78 -64.13
CA SER A 539 -33.43 49.57 -64.27
C SER A 539 -34.24 48.28 -64.46
N GLN A 540 -35.56 48.30 -64.22
CA GLN A 540 -36.50 47.22 -64.53
C GLN A 540 -37.88 47.75 -64.99
N SER A 541 -38.52 47.06 -65.95
CA SER A 541 -39.74 47.53 -66.63
C SER A 541 -40.99 47.46 -65.73
N PRO A 542 -41.72 48.58 -65.51
CA PRO A 542 -43.05 48.52 -64.89
C PRO A 542 -44.08 47.92 -65.84
N SER A 543 -45.10 47.24 -65.29
CA SER A 543 -46.14 46.53 -66.07
C SER A 543 -47.23 47.46 -66.64
N ALA A 544 -47.32 48.72 -66.19
CA ALA A 544 -48.14 49.78 -66.76
C ALA A 544 -47.69 51.15 -66.20
N SER A 545 -47.58 52.18 -67.06
CA SER A 545 -47.25 53.55 -66.64
C SER A 545 -48.38 54.49 -67.08
N ILE A 546 -48.91 55.28 -66.14
CA ILE A 546 -49.92 56.31 -66.43
C ILE A 546 -49.24 57.67 -66.35
N PHE A 547 -49.32 58.47 -67.41
CA PHE A 547 -48.77 59.82 -67.46
C PHE A 547 -49.88 60.84 -67.17
N SER A 548 -49.63 61.76 -66.24
CA SER A 548 -50.56 62.82 -65.89
C SER A 548 -49.85 64.16 -65.94
N LEU A 549 -50.38 65.10 -66.71
CA LEU A 549 -49.89 66.47 -66.74
C LEU A 549 -50.74 67.33 -65.81
N PHE A 550 -50.08 68.13 -64.96
CA PHE A 550 -50.74 69.01 -64.02
C PHE A 550 -50.56 70.48 -64.42
N VAL A 551 -51.66 71.14 -64.80
CA VAL A 551 -51.65 72.56 -65.19
C VAL A 551 -52.79 73.28 -64.47
N GLY A 552 -52.45 74.29 -63.65
CA GLY A 552 -53.44 75.20 -63.07
C GLY A 552 -54.51 74.57 -62.18
N GLY A 553 -54.22 73.45 -61.50
CA GLY A 553 -55.12 72.84 -60.52
C GLY A 553 -56.11 71.78 -61.04
N LYS A 554 -56.01 71.36 -62.32
CA LYS A 554 -56.75 70.21 -62.87
C LYS A 554 -55.80 69.14 -63.41
N TYR A 555 -56.17 67.87 -63.24
CA TYR A 555 -55.49 66.72 -63.84
C TYR A 555 -55.95 66.53 -65.29
N ILE A 556 -54.99 66.38 -66.21
CA ILE A 556 -55.24 65.86 -67.55
C ILE A 556 -54.56 64.50 -67.61
N SER A 557 -55.32 63.41 -67.58
CA SER A 557 -54.80 62.06 -67.85
C SER A 557 -54.94 61.76 -69.34
N THR A 558 -53.90 61.19 -69.96
CA THR A 558 -54.00 60.64 -71.31
C THR A 558 -53.46 59.22 -71.28
N ASN A 559 -54.24 58.28 -71.79
CA ASN A 559 -53.82 56.90 -72.00
C ASN A 559 -53.23 56.82 -73.40
N PHE A 560 -51.94 56.49 -73.55
CA PHE A 560 -51.33 56.35 -74.87
C PHE A 560 -51.70 54.98 -75.48
N SER A 561 -52.42 55.00 -76.60
CA SER A 561 -52.42 53.93 -77.60
C SER A 561 -51.72 54.44 -78.85
N ALA A 562 -50.88 53.63 -79.49
CA ALA A 562 -50.08 54.07 -80.63
C ALA A 562 -50.96 54.34 -81.86
N GLY A 563 -51.03 55.62 -82.28
CA GLY A 563 -51.56 56.04 -83.58
C GLY A 563 -53.04 56.46 -83.59
N GLY A 564 -53.32 57.74 -83.36
CA GLY A 564 -54.64 58.34 -83.62
C GLY A 564 -54.86 59.67 -82.90
N VAL A 565 -55.13 60.73 -83.66
CA VAL A 565 -55.51 62.07 -83.17
C VAL A 565 -57.02 62.09 -82.92
N PHE A 566 -57.53 62.45 -81.73
CA PHE A 566 -58.88 63.05 -81.57
C PHE A 566 -59.04 63.82 -80.23
N LEU A 567 -59.87 64.87 -80.31
CA LEU A 567 -60.24 65.91 -79.34
C LEU A 567 -61.28 65.43 -78.28
N PRO A 568 -61.52 66.20 -77.19
CA PRO A 568 -62.05 65.69 -75.94
C PRO A 568 -63.57 65.64 -75.94
N ASP A 569 -64.16 64.51 -75.52
CA ASP A 569 -65.39 64.49 -74.73
C ASP A 569 -65.71 63.05 -74.25
N TRP A 570 -66.08 62.95 -72.96
CA TRP A 570 -66.77 61.85 -72.24
C TRP A 570 -65.95 60.79 -71.47
N ILE A 571 -66.09 60.91 -70.14
CA ILE A 571 -66.56 59.95 -69.11
C ILE A 571 -66.56 58.46 -69.49
N ILE A 572 -65.96 57.61 -68.65
CA ILE A 572 -66.41 56.27 -68.14
C ILE A 572 -65.29 55.77 -67.19
N ASP A 573 -65.51 55.69 -65.88
CA ASP A 573 -66.09 54.60 -65.05
C ASP A 573 -65.29 53.29 -65.02
N TRP A 574 -64.97 52.82 -63.81
CA TRP A 574 -64.01 51.74 -63.54
C TRP A 574 -64.69 50.36 -63.50
N ALA A 575 -64.32 49.46 -64.41
CA ALA A 575 -64.63 48.03 -64.28
C ALA A 575 -63.53 47.12 -64.85
N THR A 576 -62.96 46.31 -63.94
CA THR A 576 -62.40 44.95 -64.06
C THR A 576 -61.43 44.54 -65.19
N ALA A 577 -60.23 44.16 -64.73
CA ALA A 577 -59.39 43.02 -65.14
C ALA A 577 -58.97 42.87 -66.61
N GLY A 578 -57.66 43.03 -66.85
CA GLY A 578 -56.99 42.54 -68.05
C GLY A 578 -55.48 42.77 -67.99
N THR A 579 -54.72 41.73 -67.67
CA THR A 579 -53.26 41.73 -67.84
C THR A 579 -52.95 41.70 -69.33
N ILE A 580 -52.36 42.77 -69.88
CA ILE A 580 -51.78 42.75 -71.22
C ILE A 580 -50.36 43.29 -71.14
N SER A 581 -49.43 42.38 -71.38
CA SER A 581 -48.02 42.65 -71.64
C SER A 581 -47.90 43.16 -73.07
N ARG A 582 -47.25 44.32 -73.28
CA ARG A 582 -46.25 44.54 -74.32
C ARG A 582 -45.72 45.98 -74.35
N THR A 583 -44.42 46.01 -74.58
CA THR A 583 -43.47 47.11 -74.52
C THR A 583 -43.68 48.12 -75.66
N ALA A 584 -43.77 49.41 -75.35
CA ALA A 584 -43.66 50.48 -76.34
C ALA A 584 -42.74 51.60 -75.83
N THR A 585 -41.63 51.81 -76.52
CA THR A 585 -40.67 52.89 -76.28
C THR A 585 -41.19 54.15 -76.96
N LEU A 586 -41.78 55.07 -76.21
CA LEU A 586 -42.22 56.37 -76.74
C LEU A 586 -41.04 57.36 -76.73
N THR A 587 -40.39 57.52 -77.88
CA THR A 587 -39.37 58.54 -78.11
C THR A 587 -40.02 59.82 -78.64
N SER A 588 -40.40 60.72 -77.72
CA SER A 588 -40.92 62.09 -77.90
C SER A 588 -42.37 62.25 -78.40
N ALA A 589 -43.15 63.03 -77.67
CA ALA A 589 -44.44 63.61 -78.09
C ALA A 589 -44.39 65.12 -77.82
N SER A 590 -44.64 65.93 -78.84
CA SER A 590 -44.65 67.40 -78.76
C SER A 590 -46.09 67.89 -78.68
N TRP A 591 -46.41 68.78 -77.73
CA TRP A 591 -47.75 69.33 -77.54
C TRP A 591 -47.75 70.84 -77.87
N LEU A 592 -48.62 71.26 -78.80
CA LEU A 592 -48.88 72.68 -79.07
C LEU A 592 -49.76 73.27 -77.96
N MET A 593 -49.26 74.28 -77.24
CA MET A 593 -50.04 74.98 -76.21
C MET A 593 -51.06 75.93 -76.85
N GLN A 594 -52.29 75.96 -76.33
CA GLN A 594 -53.22 77.04 -76.66
C GLN A 594 -52.83 78.33 -75.93
N PRO A 595 -53.04 79.54 -76.52
CA PRO A 595 -52.55 80.82 -75.99
C PRO A 595 -53.08 81.22 -74.60
N SER A 596 -54.06 80.51 -74.05
CA SER A 596 -54.74 80.88 -72.80
C SER A 596 -54.02 80.46 -71.51
N TRP A 597 -52.83 79.84 -71.57
CA TRP A 597 -52.12 79.28 -70.41
C TRP A 597 -50.73 79.88 -70.10
N ALA A 598 -50.34 80.97 -70.78
CA ALA A 598 -49.10 81.68 -70.47
C ALA A 598 -49.08 82.20 -69.01
N GLY A 599 -47.97 81.99 -68.27
CA GLY A 599 -47.77 82.47 -66.90
C GLY A 599 -48.25 81.55 -65.75
N LYS A 600 -48.59 80.27 -65.99
CA LYS A 600 -48.94 79.29 -64.92
C LYS A 600 -47.82 78.26 -64.66
N LYS A 601 -47.66 77.81 -63.40
CA LYS A 601 -46.74 76.73 -63.03
C LYS A 601 -47.16 75.40 -63.67
N VAL A 602 -46.21 74.69 -64.28
CA VAL A 602 -46.40 73.35 -64.87
C VAL A 602 -45.48 72.37 -64.14
N ASN A 603 -46.04 71.29 -63.61
CA ASN A 603 -45.29 70.24 -62.94
C ASN A 603 -45.32 68.96 -63.76
N CYS A 604 -44.14 68.37 -63.98
CA CYS A 604 -44.03 67.00 -64.45
C CYS A 604 -44.09 66.05 -63.27
N LEU A 605 -45.14 65.23 -63.22
CA LEU A 605 -45.28 64.17 -62.23
C LEU A 605 -45.21 62.82 -62.94
N THR A 606 -44.33 61.93 -62.48
CA THR A 606 -44.33 60.53 -62.90
C THR A 606 -44.84 59.68 -61.75
N VAL A 607 -45.90 58.92 -61.98
CA VAL A 607 -46.46 57.96 -61.02
C VAL A 607 -46.38 56.58 -61.65
N ALA A 608 -45.62 55.68 -61.04
CA ALA A 608 -45.51 54.29 -61.48
C ALA A 608 -46.28 53.39 -60.51
N TYR A 609 -47.05 52.45 -61.04
CA TYR A 609 -47.81 51.46 -60.27
C TYR A 609 -47.23 50.06 -60.51
N ALA A 610 -46.87 49.37 -59.44
CA ALA A 610 -46.64 47.92 -59.47
C ALA A 610 -47.19 47.29 -58.19
N ASN A 611 -48.18 46.40 -58.33
CA ASN A 611 -48.73 45.55 -57.27
C ASN A 611 -48.90 46.23 -55.90
N ASN A 612 -49.74 47.28 -55.85
CA ASN A 612 -50.22 47.95 -54.64
C ASN A 612 -49.18 48.72 -53.78
N ALA A 613 -48.04 49.12 -54.34
CA ALA A 613 -47.16 50.14 -53.75
C ALA A 613 -47.12 51.41 -54.64
N ILE A 614 -47.17 52.59 -54.01
CA ILE A 614 -47.12 53.91 -54.68
C ILE A 614 -45.78 54.58 -54.37
N GLY A 615 -44.98 54.86 -55.41
CA GLY A 615 -43.83 55.76 -55.33
C GLY A 615 -44.08 57.04 -56.13
N ILE A 616 -43.91 58.21 -55.50
CA ILE A 616 -44.10 59.53 -56.14
C ILE A 616 -42.78 60.30 -56.09
N THR A 617 -42.32 60.81 -57.22
CA THR A 617 -41.19 61.75 -57.31
C THR A 617 -41.59 62.97 -58.13
N SER A 618 -41.25 64.18 -57.68
CA SER A 618 -41.64 65.46 -58.32
C SER A 618 -40.46 66.42 -58.47
N SER A 619 -40.40 67.18 -59.57
CA SER A 619 -39.53 68.34 -59.76
C SER A 619 -40.35 69.58 -60.17
N ASN A 620 -40.04 70.75 -59.59
CA ASN A 620 -40.79 72.00 -59.74
C ASN A 620 -39.99 73.04 -60.54
N VAL A 621 -40.55 73.66 -61.60
CA VAL A 621 -39.99 74.87 -62.26
C VAL A 621 -41.13 75.78 -62.77
N LEU A 622 -40.92 77.11 -62.78
CA LEU A 622 -41.84 78.09 -63.39
C LEU A 622 -41.73 78.05 -64.93
N ALA A 623 -42.84 77.99 -65.65
CA ALA A 623 -42.86 78.26 -67.09
C ALA A 623 -42.75 79.79 -67.32
N VAL A 624 -41.83 80.22 -68.17
CA VAL A 624 -41.80 81.58 -68.74
C VAL A 624 -42.56 81.55 -70.06
#